data_AF-A0A4U7C2G8-F1
#
_entry.id   AF-A0A4U7C2G8-F1
#
_cell.length_a   1.000
_cell.length_b   1.000
_cell.length_c   1.000
_cell.angle_alpha   90.00
_cell.angle_beta   90.00
_cell.angle_gamma   90.00
#
_symmetry.space_group_name_H-M   'P 1'
#
loop_
_entity.id
_entity.type
_entity.pdbx_description
1 polymer ?
#
loop_
_entity_poly.entity_id
_entity_poly.type
_entity_poly.pdbx_seq_one_letter_code
_entity_poly.pdbx_strand_id
1 'polypeptide(L)'
;MFPREYRGVAFVVGLFLVVQVGALALVPEFAASGYQAVENPDNPANSVLYVVAIVAMTGVMLAAFRYDFDGAIRLLIVGVSAWLSWYVFSALVPPLAAAVPAVAVAVGLIVHPEWYVIDTAGVLMGAGAAGLFGISFGLLPALILLAVLAVYDAVSVYGTEHMLSLAEGVMDLNIPVVLVIPLSVSYSLLDGEAASDEAAGVDADEEVDADSETDAEAEGDVDAAADTSPDADAAGEVPDSPEPGDRDAFFIGLGDAVIPTVLIASAATFSPAANLAVPLLGVNLPALLAMVGTLGGLLVLMRWVIRGRAHAGLPLLNGGAIGGYLIGSIAAGVPLLEALGLATFF
;
A
#
# COMPACT_ATOMS: atom_id res chain seq x y z
N MET A 1 -10.35 26.10 12.01
CA MET A 1 -10.66 25.21 10.87
C MET A 1 -9.54 24.18 10.84
N PHE A 2 -9.83 22.88 11.00
CA PHE A 2 -8.78 21.87 10.89
C PHE A 2 -8.28 21.88 9.43
N PRO A 3 -6.96 21.95 9.18
CA PRO A 3 -6.45 21.89 7.81
C PRO A 3 -6.90 20.59 7.12
N ARG A 4 -7.21 20.66 5.82
CA ARG A 4 -7.82 19.56 5.03
C ARG A 4 -6.96 18.30 5.11
N GLU A 5 -5.65 18.47 5.22
CA GLU A 5 -4.63 17.43 5.32
C GLU A 5 -4.80 16.58 6.58
N TYR A 6 -5.19 17.16 7.73
CA TYR A 6 -5.42 16.39 8.96
C TYR A 6 -6.62 15.46 8.85
N ARG A 7 -7.63 15.83 8.05
CA ARG A 7 -8.78 14.97 7.78
C ARG A 7 -8.37 13.78 6.92
N GLY A 8 -7.54 14.02 5.90
CA GLY A 8 -6.92 12.96 5.10
C GLY A 8 -6.11 11.99 5.97
N VAL A 9 -5.22 12.51 6.83
CA VAL A 9 -4.44 11.67 7.77
C VAL A 9 -5.34 10.84 8.68
N ALA A 10 -6.37 11.45 9.26
CA ALA A 10 -7.31 10.73 10.12
C ALA A 10 -8.05 9.62 9.36
N PHE A 11 -8.39 9.86 8.09
CA PHE A 11 -9.01 8.86 7.23
C PHE A 11 -8.06 7.69 6.93
N VAL A 12 -6.80 7.96 6.56
CA VAL A 12 -5.78 6.91 6.34
C VAL A 12 -5.59 6.06 7.59
N VAL A 13 -5.44 6.71 8.76
CA VAL A 13 -5.32 6.01 10.04
C VAL A 13 -6.54 5.14 10.30
N GLY A 14 -7.73 5.63 9.97
CA GLY A 14 -8.98 4.87 10.01
C GLY A 14 -8.95 3.63 9.12
N LEU A 15 -8.52 3.75 7.86
CA LEU A 15 -8.42 2.62 6.94
C LEU A 15 -7.44 1.54 7.46
N PHE A 16 -6.25 1.95 7.91
CA PHE A 16 -5.27 1.03 8.49
C PHE A 16 -5.82 0.31 9.72
N LEU A 17 -6.52 1.04 10.60
CA LEU A 17 -7.17 0.46 11.77
C LEU A 17 -8.24 -0.56 11.39
N VAL A 18 -9.08 -0.28 10.40
CA VAL A 18 -10.14 -1.21 9.96
C VAL A 18 -9.51 -2.46 9.34
N VAL A 19 -8.44 -2.33 8.55
CA VAL A 19 -7.70 -3.49 8.01
C VAL A 19 -7.13 -4.34 9.14
N GLN A 20 -6.48 -3.73 10.14
CA GLN A 20 -5.88 -4.44 11.27
C GLN A 20 -6.93 -5.15 12.14
N VAL A 21 -8.00 -4.44 12.52
CA VAL A 21 -9.08 -5.02 13.33
C VAL A 21 -9.83 -6.09 12.54
N GLY A 22 -10.07 -5.86 11.24
CA GLY A 22 -10.70 -6.83 10.35
C GLY A 22 -9.88 -8.11 10.23
N ALA A 23 -8.57 -8.01 10.05
CA ALA A 23 -7.69 -9.17 10.00
C ALA A 23 -7.73 -9.96 11.32
N LEU A 24 -7.62 -9.27 12.47
CA LEU A 24 -7.69 -9.90 13.79
C LEU A 24 -9.04 -10.57 14.07
N ALA A 25 -10.14 -10.01 13.57
CA ALA A 25 -11.46 -10.60 13.69
C ALA A 25 -11.65 -11.84 12.79
N LEU A 26 -10.88 -11.96 11.70
CA LEU A 26 -10.97 -13.09 10.77
C LEU A 26 -10.04 -14.25 11.14
N VAL A 27 -8.96 -13.98 11.89
CA VAL A 27 -7.96 -14.99 12.29
C VAL A 27 -8.58 -16.24 12.93
N PRO A 28 -9.45 -16.15 13.96
CA PRO A 28 -9.98 -17.34 14.62
C PRO A 28 -10.85 -18.19 13.67
N GLU A 29 -11.63 -17.55 12.83
CA GLU A 29 -12.56 -18.14 11.88
C GLU A 29 -11.83 -18.81 10.72
N PHE A 30 -10.75 -18.18 10.22
CA PHE A 30 -9.87 -18.78 9.21
C PHE A 30 -9.10 -19.98 9.76
N ALA A 31 -8.60 -19.89 11.00
CA ALA A 31 -7.95 -21.02 11.66
C ALA A 31 -8.92 -22.18 11.86
N ALA A 32 -10.15 -21.91 12.32
CA ALA A 32 -11.20 -22.92 12.50
C ALA A 32 -11.65 -23.56 11.17
N SER A 33 -11.63 -22.78 10.08
CA SER A 33 -11.97 -23.25 8.72
C SER A 33 -10.82 -23.99 8.02
N GLY A 34 -9.64 -24.07 8.64
CA GLY A 34 -8.47 -24.74 8.07
C GLY A 34 -7.88 -24.02 6.85
N TYR A 35 -7.98 -22.69 6.79
CA TYR A 35 -7.48 -21.88 5.67
C TYR A 35 -5.97 -21.63 5.69
N GLN A 36 -5.24 -22.26 6.62
CA GLN A 36 -3.79 -22.19 6.68
C GLN A 36 -3.18 -22.75 5.37
N ALA A 37 -2.44 -21.92 4.65
CA ALA A 37 -1.97 -22.26 3.30
C ALA A 37 -0.72 -23.15 3.28
N VAL A 38 0.01 -23.22 4.39
CA VAL A 38 1.28 -23.96 4.50
C VAL A 38 1.22 -25.01 5.61
N GLU A 39 1.94 -26.10 5.44
CA GLU A 39 1.98 -27.19 6.44
C GLU A 39 2.71 -26.79 7.72
N ASN A 40 3.87 -26.12 7.58
CA ASN A 40 4.68 -25.63 8.70
C ASN A 40 4.81 -24.10 8.64
N PRO A 41 4.03 -23.35 9.43
CA PRO A 41 4.10 -21.89 9.48
C PRO A 41 5.43 -21.33 9.93
N ASP A 42 6.23 -22.06 10.72
CA ASP A 42 7.50 -21.59 11.28
C ASP A 42 8.69 -21.74 10.32
N ASN A 43 8.48 -22.34 9.15
CA ASN A 43 9.55 -22.54 8.17
C ASN A 43 9.97 -21.21 7.50
N PRO A 44 11.22 -20.71 7.68
CA PRO A 44 11.68 -19.46 7.07
C PRO A 44 11.74 -19.51 5.54
N ALA A 45 11.72 -20.70 4.92
CA ALA A 45 11.60 -20.83 3.47
C ALA A 45 10.28 -20.24 2.94
N ASN A 46 9.22 -20.21 3.76
CA ASN A 46 7.92 -19.63 3.38
C ASN A 46 8.05 -18.15 2.99
N SER A 47 8.81 -17.37 3.76
CA SER A 47 9.07 -15.96 3.44
C SER A 47 9.83 -15.78 2.12
N VAL A 48 10.83 -16.64 1.85
CA VAL A 48 11.61 -16.58 0.60
C VAL A 48 10.72 -16.94 -0.59
N LEU A 49 9.95 -18.01 -0.49
CA LEU A 49 9.01 -18.43 -1.53
C LEU A 49 7.99 -17.33 -1.82
N TYR A 50 7.49 -16.66 -0.79
CA TYR A 50 6.53 -15.58 -0.95
C TYR A 50 7.13 -14.34 -1.62
N VAL A 51 8.35 -13.93 -1.24
CA VAL A 51 9.08 -12.84 -1.93
C VAL A 51 9.30 -13.18 -3.40
N VAL A 52 9.73 -14.41 -3.71
CA VAL A 52 9.89 -14.87 -5.10
C VAL A 52 8.54 -14.85 -5.85
N ALA A 53 7.45 -15.28 -5.21
CA ALA A 53 6.12 -15.25 -5.79
C ALA A 53 5.63 -13.82 -6.08
N ILE A 54 5.89 -12.86 -5.18
CA ILE A 54 5.60 -11.44 -5.41
C ILE A 54 6.37 -10.96 -6.64
N VAL A 55 7.70 -11.17 -6.68
CA VAL A 55 8.53 -10.73 -7.82
C VAL A 55 8.05 -11.36 -9.13
N ALA A 56 7.72 -12.65 -9.13
CA ALA A 56 7.19 -13.34 -10.29
C ALA A 56 5.84 -12.76 -10.74
N MET A 57 4.91 -12.53 -9.81
CA MET A 57 3.60 -11.96 -10.12
C MET A 57 3.71 -10.51 -10.61
N THR A 58 4.57 -9.70 -10.01
CA THR A 58 4.89 -8.35 -10.49
C THR A 58 5.45 -8.41 -11.91
N GLY A 59 6.38 -9.33 -12.19
CA GLY A 59 6.90 -9.53 -13.54
C GLY A 59 5.82 -9.92 -14.56
N VAL A 60 4.87 -10.78 -14.18
CA VAL A 60 3.71 -11.14 -15.01
C VAL A 60 2.81 -9.92 -15.26
N MET A 61 2.55 -9.11 -14.23
CA MET A 61 1.74 -7.90 -14.34
C MET A 61 2.40 -6.86 -15.25
N LEU A 62 3.70 -6.59 -15.07
CA LEU A 62 4.47 -5.70 -15.92
C LEU A 62 4.53 -6.19 -17.38
N ALA A 63 4.69 -7.50 -17.58
CA ALA A 63 4.62 -8.08 -18.91
C ALA A 63 3.23 -7.87 -19.54
N ALA A 64 2.16 -8.08 -18.79
CA ALA A 64 0.79 -7.87 -19.27
C ALA A 64 0.53 -6.40 -19.68
N PHE A 65 1.03 -5.44 -18.89
CA PHE A 65 0.99 -4.01 -19.25
C PHE A 65 1.78 -3.71 -20.51
N ARG A 66 2.97 -4.30 -20.66
CA ARG A 66 3.80 -4.12 -21.85
C ARG A 66 3.15 -4.62 -23.15
N TYR A 67 2.15 -5.50 -23.06
CA TYR A 67 1.41 -6.01 -24.21
C TYR A 67 -0.02 -5.46 -24.30
N ASP A 68 -0.33 -4.35 -23.59
CA ASP A 68 -1.62 -3.65 -23.61
C ASP A 68 -2.82 -4.55 -23.25
N PHE A 69 -2.63 -5.49 -22.30
CA PHE A 69 -3.67 -6.41 -21.84
C PHE A 69 -4.53 -5.83 -20.70
N ASP A 70 -4.82 -4.53 -20.70
CA ASP A 70 -5.46 -3.81 -19.60
C ASP A 70 -6.79 -4.42 -19.17
N GLY A 71 -7.63 -4.82 -20.12
CA GLY A 71 -8.89 -5.49 -19.84
C GLY A 71 -8.72 -6.84 -19.14
N ALA A 72 -7.67 -7.60 -19.47
CA ALA A 72 -7.37 -8.87 -18.82
C ALA A 72 -6.83 -8.66 -17.40
N ILE A 73 -6.01 -7.63 -17.19
CA ILE A 73 -5.49 -7.25 -15.86
C ILE A 73 -6.64 -6.79 -14.97
N ARG A 74 -7.53 -5.93 -15.48
CA ARG A 74 -8.73 -5.49 -14.75
C ARG A 74 -9.61 -6.68 -14.38
N LEU A 75 -9.87 -7.60 -15.30
CA LEU A 75 -10.64 -8.81 -15.03
C LEU A 75 -9.96 -9.72 -14.00
N LEU A 76 -8.65 -9.88 -14.08
CA LEU A 76 -7.86 -10.65 -13.11
C LEU A 76 -8.00 -10.04 -11.71
N ILE A 77 -7.81 -8.74 -11.58
CA ILE A 77 -7.89 -8.04 -10.29
C ILE A 77 -9.29 -8.13 -9.71
N VAL A 78 -10.34 -7.89 -10.51
CA VAL A 78 -11.74 -8.07 -10.06
C VAL A 78 -12.01 -9.52 -9.66
N GLY A 79 -11.49 -10.49 -10.41
CA GLY A 79 -11.60 -11.92 -10.11
C GLY A 79 -10.94 -12.28 -8.78
N VAL A 80 -9.72 -11.81 -8.54
CA VAL A 80 -9.00 -11.99 -7.26
C VAL A 80 -9.75 -11.30 -6.13
N SER A 81 -10.30 -10.10 -6.36
CA SER A 81 -11.10 -9.36 -5.39
C SER A 81 -12.35 -10.14 -4.99
N ALA A 82 -13.08 -10.69 -5.96
CA ALA A 82 -14.25 -11.52 -5.74
C ALA A 82 -13.89 -12.81 -4.98
N TRP A 83 -12.80 -13.45 -5.38
CA TRP A 83 -12.31 -14.69 -4.79
C TRP A 83 -11.91 -14.49 -3.32
N LEU A 84 -11.10 -13.48 -3.02
CA LEU A 84 -10.72 -13.15 -1.64
C LEU A 84 -11.94 -12.73 -0.80
N SER A 85 -12.85 -11.94 -1.37
CA SER A 85 -14.11 -11.58 -0.69
C SER A 85 -14.92 -12.82 -0.35
N TRP A 86 -14.99 -13.81 -1.25
CA TRP A 86 -15.66 -15.07 -0.98
C TRP A 86 -15.03 -15.82 0.19
N TYR A 87 -13.70 -15.91 0.27
CA TYR A 87 -12.99 -16.50 1.42
C TYR A 87 -13.34 -15.80 2.74
N VAL A 88 -13.38 -14.46 2.73
CA VAL A 88 -13.75 -13.67 3.91
C VAL A 88 -15.19 -13.97 4.34
N PHE A 89 -16.14 -13.95 3.41
CA PHE A 89 -17.54 -14.20 3.75
C PHE A 89 -17.82 -15.67 4.07
N SER A 90 -17.11 -16.62 3.47
CA SER A 90 -17.29 -18.06 3.72
C SER A 90 -16.81 -18.49 5.10
N ALA A 91 -15.97 -17.68 5.74
CA ALA A 91 -15.59 -17.85 7.14
C ALA A 91 -16.74 -17.50 8.12
N LEU A 92 -17.72 -16.70 7.67
CA LEU A 92 -18.82 -16.21 8.50
C LEU A 92 -20.17 -16.88 8.19
N VAL A 93 -20.39 -17.24 6.93
CA VAL A 93 -21.66 -17.81 6.45
C VAL A 93 -21.39 -18.97 5.49
N PRO A 94 -22.38 -19.85 5.22
CA PRO A 94 -22.19 -20.96 4.29
C PRO A 94 -21.69 -20.50 2.91
N PRO A 95 -20.86 -21.29 2.21
CA PRO A 95 -20.20 -20.87 0.95
C PRO A 95 -21.14 -20.34 -0.15
N LEU A 96 -22.36 -20.89 -0.24
CA LEU A 96 -23.37 -20.42 -1.20
C LEU A 96 -23.94 -19.05 -0.83
N ALA A 97 -24.09 -18.76 0.46
CA ALA A 97 -24.52 -17.45 0.94
C ALA A 97 -23.40 -16.41 0.79
N ALA A 98 -22.14 -16.81 1.02
CA ALA A 98 -20.95 -15.98 0.84
C ALA A 98 -20.73 -15.53 -0.62
N ALA A 99 -21.20 -16.31 -1.59
CA ALA A 99 -21.10 -15.96 -3.01
C ALA A 99 -21.86 -14.67 -3.36
N VAL A 100 -23.00 -14.38 -2.70
CA VAL A 100 -23.81 -13.19 -2.99
C VAL A 100 -23.04 -11.88 -2.72
N PRO A 101 -22.51 -11.63 -1.51
CA PRO A 101 -21.74 -10.42 -1.25
C PRO A 101 -20.40 -10.39 -2.01
N ALA A 102 -19.76 -11.56 -2.26
CA ALA A 102 -18.53 -11.61 -3.06
C ALA A 102 -18.75 -11.19 -4.52
N VAL A 103 -19.85 -11.65 -5.14
CA VAL A 103 -20.25 -11.20 -6.48
C VAL A 103 -20.67 -9.73 -6.46
N ALA A 104 -21.30 -9.25 -5.39
CA ALA A 104 -21.65 -7.83 -5.25
C ALA A 104 -20.40 -6.93 -5.25
N VAL A 105 -19.31 -7.34 -4.58
CA VAL A 105 -18.00 -6.64 -4.64
C VAL A 105 -17.49 -6.60 -6.08
N ALA A 106 -17.50 -7.75 -6.78
CA ALA A 106 -17.04 -7.83 -8.17
C ALA A 106 -17.85 -6.93 -9.12
N VAL A 107 -19.18 -6.97 -9.00
CA VAL A 107 -20.09 -6.14 -9.81
C VAL A 107 -19.89 -4.66 -9.48
N GLY A 108 -19.72 -4.30 -8.21
CA GLY A 108 -19.41 -2.93 -7.79
C GLY A 108 -18.16 -2.38 -8.48
N LEU A 109 -17.06 -3.15 -8.46
CA LEU A 109 -15.79 -2.77 -9.11
C LEU A 109 -15.88 -2.68 -10.64
N ILE A 110 -16.79 -3.41 -11.27
CA ILE A 110 -16.98 -3.37 -12.73
C ILE A 110 -17.86 -2.17 -13.13
N VAL A 111 -19.00 -2.01 -12.44
CA VAL A 111 -20.08 -1.11 -12.84
C VAL A 111 -19.89 0.30 -12.30
N HIS A 112 -19.32 0.45 -11.11
CA HIS A 112 -19.25 1.75 -10.42
C HIS A 112 -17.97 1.87 -9.54
N PRO A 113 -16.78 1.90 -10.16
CA PRO A 113 -15.50 1.95 -9.44
C PRO A 113 -15.21 3.35 -8.87
N GLU A 114 -16.07 3.82 -7.97
CA GLU A 114 -15.80 5.02 -7.17
C GLU A 114 -14.80 4.74 -6.05
N TRP A 115 -14.15 5.79 -5.55
CA TRP A 115 -13.17 5.69 -4.47
C TRP A 115 -13.68 4.90 -3.26
N TYR A 116 -14.94 5.11 -2.83
CA TYR A 116 -15.49 4.41 -1.68
C TYR A 116 -15.76 2.92 -1.95
N VAL A 117 -16.05 2.54 -3.20
CA VAL A 117 -16.21 1.13 -3.60
C VAL A 117 -14.85 0.45 -3.62
N ILE A 118 -13.86 1.12 -4.22
CA ILE A 118 -12.48 0.66 -4.30
C ILE A 118 -11.89 0.51 -2.90
N ASP A 119 -12.01 1.52 -2.03
CA ASP A 119 -11.50 1.48 -0.67
C ASP A 119 -12.19 0.43 0.18
N THR A 120 -13.51 0.28 0.07
CA THR A 120 -14.24 -0.75 0.84
C THR A 120 -13.81 -2.15 0.39
N ALA A 121 -13.68 -2.38 -0.92
CA ALA A 121 -13.17 -3.64 -1.46
C ALA A 121 -11.71 -3.87 -1.04
N GLY A 122 -10.87 -2.84 -1.13
CA GLY A 122 -9.48 -2.86 -0.71
C GLY A 122 -9.33 -3.21 0.77
N VAL A 123 -10.08 -2.55 1.66
CA VAL A 123 -10.09 -2.86 3.10
C VAL A 123 -10.52 -4.30 3.37
N LEU A 124 -11.57 -4.78 2.70
CA LEU A 124 -12.04 -6.16 2.83
C LEU A 124 -10.96 -7.17 2.38
N MET A 125 -10.37 -6.93 1.20
CA MET A 125 -9.27 -7.74 0.66
C MET A 125 -8.04 -7.69 1.56
N GLY A 126 -7.71 -6.52 2.09
CA GLY A 126 -6.55 -6.31 2.93
C GLY A 126 -6.68 -7.01 4.27
N ALA A 127 -7.84 -6.91 4.91
CA ALA A 127 -8.16 -7.66 6.13
C ALA A 127 -8.11 -9.18 5.88
N GLY A 128 -8.73 -9.66 4.79
CA GLY A 128 -8.73 -11.06 4.41
C GLY A 128 -7.33 -11.60 4.10
N ALA A 129 -6.56 -10.91 3.28
CA ALA A 129 -5.19 -11.27 2.93
C ALA A 129 -4.28 -11.26 4.16
N ALA A 130 -4.31 -10.20 4.96
CA ALA A 130 -3.49 -10.11 6.16
C ALA A 130 -3.84 -11.19 7.19
N GLY A 131 -5.14 -11.53 7.34
CA GLY A 131 -5.58 -12.64 8.17
C GLY A 131 -5.08 -14.00 7.67
N LEU A 132 -5.24 -14.27 6.36
CA LEU A 132 -4.78 -15.53 5.74
C LEU A 132 -3.26 -15.70 5.85
N PHE A 133 -2.49 -14.65 5.56
CA PHE A 133 -1.03 -14.70 5.73
C PHE A 133 -0.64 -14.74 7.20
N GLY A 134 -1.37 -14.05 8.07
CA GLY A 134 -1.14 -14.05 9.51
C GLY A 134 -1.27 -15.44 10.13
N ILE A 135 -2.22 -16.26 9.69
CA ILE A 135 -2.33 -17.66 10.14
C ILE A 135 -1.39 -18.62 9.40
N SER A 136 -0.80 -18.19 8.29
CA SER A 136 0.07 -19.04 7.46
C SER A 136 1.55 -18.80 7.70
N PHE A 137 1.95 -17.63 8.20
CA PHE A 137 3.33 -17.32 8.54
C PHE A 137 3.48 -17.19 10.05
N GLY A 138 4.32 -18.07 10.62
CA GLY A 138 4.76 -17.97 11.99
C GLY A 138 5.57 -16.68 12.23
N LEU A 139 6.00 -16.49 13.47
CA LEU A 139 6.66 -15.26 13.91
C LEU A 139 7.94 -14.99 13.10
N LEU A 140 8.79 -16.00 12.93
CA LEU A 140 10.06 -15.85 12.22
C LEU A 140 9.86 -15.52 10.72
N PRO A 141 9.06 -16.29 9.94
CA PRO A 141 8.83 -15.94 8.53
C PRO A 141 8.15 -14.58 8.34
N ALA A 142 7.22 -14.19 9.22
CA ALA A 142 6.60 -12.87 9.16
C ALA A 142 7.65 -11.75 9.38
N LEU A 143 8.51 -11.87 10.40
CA LEU A 143 9.58 -10.91 10.66
C LEU A 143 10.56 -10.80 9.48
N ILE A 144 10.98 -11.92 8.90
CA ILE A 144 11.85 -11.94 7.72
C ILE A 144 11.18 -11.25 6.55
N LEU A 145 9.90 -11.57 6.27
CA LEU A 145 9.15 -10.97 5.18
C LEU A 145 9.08 -9.45 5.32
N LEU A 146 8.67 -8.95 6.49
CA LEU A 146 8.55 -7.51 6.74
C LEU A 146 9.90 -6.79 6.63
N ALA A 147 10.96 -7.40 7.16
CA ALA A 147 12.31 -6.83 7.10
C ALA A 147 12.84 -6.78 5.66
N VAL A 148 12.68 -7.85 4.88
CA VAL A 148 13.12 -7.91 3.48
C VAL A 148 12.36 -6.88 2.63
N LEU A 149 11.03 -6.79 2.78
CA LEU A 149 10.24 -5.81 2.03
C LEU A 149 10.55 -4.37 2.43
N ALA A 150 10.79 -4.10 3.73
CA ALA A 150 11.23 -2.79 4.18
C ALA A 150 12.60 -2.41 3.59
N VAL A 151 13.57 -3.33 3.59
CA VAL A 151 14.89 -3.09 3.00
C VAL A 151 14.77 -2.87 1.49
N TYR A 152 13.97 -3.68 0.81
CA TYR A 152 13.71 -3.52 -0.63
C TYR A 152 13.14 -2.13 -0.95
N ASP A 153 12.11 -1.69 -0.23
CA ASP A 153 11.49 -0.37 -0.42
C ASP A 153 12.48 0.77 -0.14
N ALA A 154 13.25 0.68 0.96
CA ALA A 154 14.29 1.67 1.26
C ALA A 154 15.36 1.76 0.16
N VAL A 155 15.82 0.62 -0.37
CA VAL A 155 16.80 0.57 -1.46
C VAL A 155 16.19 1.08 -2.77
N SER A 156 14.93 0.73 -3.03
CA SER A 156 14.22 1.18 -4.23
C SER A 156 14.08 2.70 -4.27
N VAL A 157 13.69 3.31 -3.14
CA VAL A 157 13.45 4.75 -3.02
C VAL A 157 14.74 5.55 -2.87
N TYR A 158 15.61 5.21 -1.92
CA TYR A 158 16.80 6.03 -1.61
C TYR A 158 18.05 5.62 -2.38
N GLY A 159 18.07 4.42 -2.96
CA GLY A 159 19.25 3.88 -3.63
C GLY A 159 19.14 3.96 -5.14
N THR A 160 18.12 3.33 -5.70
CA THR A 160 17.99 3.18 -7.17
C THR A 160 17.04 4.17 -7.83
N GLU A 161 16.21 4.87 -7.06
CA GLU A 161 15.21 5.84 -7.55
C GLU A 161 14.25 5.29 -8.64
N HIS A 162 14.25 3.97 -8.88
CA HIS A 162 13.58 3.31 -10.00
C HIS A 162 12.04 3.35 -9.90
N MET A 163 11.50 3.75 -8.74
CA MET A 163 10.07 4.01 -8.58
C MET A 163 9.65 5.37 -9.18
N LEU A 164 10.59 6.31 -9.37
CA LEU A 164 10.36 7.62 -9.97
C LEU A 164 10.24 7.55 -11.50
N SER A 165 10.78 6.50 -12.13
CA SER A 165 10.81 6.34 -13.61
C SER A 165 9.75 5.40 -14.19
N LEU A 166 8.84 4.85 -13.37
CA LEU A 166 7.82 3.87 -13.77
C LEU A 166 6.41 4.46 -13.91
N ALA A 167 6.26 5.77 -13.76
CA ALA A 167 4.97 6.47 -13.65
C ALA A 167 4.17 6.61 -14.97
N GLU A 168 4.69 6.17 -16.12
CA GLU A 168 4.04 6.42 -17.42
C GLU A 168 2.95 5.40 -17.83
N GLY A 169 2.68 4.33 -17.06
CA GLY A 169 1.92 3.19 -17.63
C GLY A 169 0.82 2.52 -16.79
N VAL A 170 0.49 2.96 -15.57
CA VAL A 170 -0.34 2.12 -14.66
C VAL A 170 -1.61 2.79 -14.10
N MET A 171 -1.96 4.03 -14.46
CA MET A 171 -3.00 4.77 -13.71
C MET A 171 -4.40 4.86 -14.33
N ASP A 172 -4.70 4.17 -15.43
CA ASP A 172 -6.05 4.23 -16.05
C ASP A 172 -7.05 3.18 -15.54
N LEU A 173 -6.64 2.27 -14.63
CA LEU A 173 -7.41 1.05 -14.38
C LEU A 173 -8.40 1.09 -13.21
N ASN A 174 -8.38 2.11 -12.34
CA ASN A 174 -9.30 2.26 -11.20
C ASN A 174 -9.48 0.95 -10.38
N ILE A 175 -8.36 0.33 -10.02
CA ILE A 175 -8.28 -1.00 -9.40
C ILE A 175 -8.04 -0.91 -7.88
N PRO A 176 -8.59 -1.85 -7.07
CA PRO A 176 -8.44 -1.89 -5.61
C PRO A 176 -7.05 -2.39 -5.15
N VAL A 177 -6.00 -1.95 -5.84
CA VAL A 177 -4.59 -2.16 -5.48
C VAL A 177 -4.03 -0.92 -4.76
N VAL A 178 -4.71 0.22 -4.92
CA VAL A 178 -4.38 1.51 -4.31
C VAL A 178 -5.62 2.02 -3.55
N LEU A 179 -5.41 2.48 -2.32
CA LEU A 179 -6.43 3.15 -1.50
C LEU A 179 -6.43 4.65 -1.83
N VAL A 180 -7.63 5.20 -2.01
CA VAL A 180 -7.85 6.58 -2.47
C VAL A 180 -8.39 7.41 -1.30
N ILE A 181 -7.60 8.39 -0.85
CA ILE A 181 -7.92 9.21 0.31
C ILE A 181 -8.37 10.59 -0.16
N PRO A 182 -9.67 10.88 -0.19
CA PRO A 182 -10.16 12.17 -0.65
C PRO A 182 -9.91 13.27 0.40
N LEU A 183 -9.45 14.44 -0.04
CA LEU A 183 -9.33 15.64 0.82
C LEU A 183 -10.66 16.40 0.98
N SER A 184 -11.67 16.05 0.18
CA SER A 184 -13.04 16.58 0.27
C SER A 184 -14.08 15.47 0.07
N VAL A 185 -15.23 15.58 0.73
CA VAL A 185 -16.30 14.54 0.66
C VAL A 185 -17.01 14.55 -0.69
N SER A 186 -16.88 15.64 -1.45
CA SER A 186 -17.41 15.80 -2.81
C SER A 186 -16.47 15.27 -3.89
N TYR A 187 -15.32 14.69 -3.50
CA TYR A 187 -14.40 14.10 -4.46
C TYR A 187 -15.04 12.90 -5.17
N SER A 188 -14.91 12.90 -6.50
CA SER A 188 -15.41 11.88 -7.41
C SER A 188 -14.23 11.37 -8.21
N LEU A 189 -13.99 10.06 -8.16
CA LEU A 189 -12.89 9.47 -8.91
C LEU A 189 -13.23 9.38 -10.41
N LEU A 190 -14.53 9.33 -10.73
CA LEU A 190 -15.02 9.21 -12.11
C LEU A 190 -15.08 10.54 -12.86
N ASP A 191 -15.14 11.68 -12.15
CA ASP A 191 -15.16 13.02 -12.74
C ASP A 191 -13.75 13.60 -12.98
N GLY A 192 -12.70 12.92 -12.50
CA GLY A 192 -11.32 13.39 -12.53
C GLY A 192 -10.52 12.84 -13.71
N GLU A 193 -10.61 13.49 -14.88
CA GLU A 193 -9.57 13.43 -15.93
C GLU A 193 -8.21 14.00 -15.45
N ALA A 194 -8.14 14.53 -14.22
CA ALA A 194 -6.93 15.03 -13.55
C ALA A 194 -6.34 14.08 -12.49
N ALA A 195 -6.96 12.92 -12.20
CA ALA A 195 -6.41 11.95 -11.24
C ALA A 195 -5.10 11.30 -11.76
N SER A 196 -4.90 11.29 -13.08
CA SER A 196 -3.66 10.87 -13.74
C SER A 196 -2.54 11.91 -13.63
N ASP A 197 -2.86 13.21 -13.70
CA ASP A 197 -1.87 14.30 -13.71
C ASP A 197 -1.44 14.71 -12.29
N GLU A 198 -2.34 14.68 -11.30
CA GLU A 198 -2.02 15.07 -9.91
C GLU A 198 -1.25 14.01 -9.12
N ALA A 199 -1.34 12.73 -9.52
CA ALA A 199 -0.51 11.66 -8.98
C ALA A 199 0.89 11.61 -9.64
N ALA A 200 1.03 12.18 -10.85
CA ALA A 200 2.30 12.35 -11.56
C ALA A 200 3.07 13.62 -11.12
N GLY A 201 2.37 14.64 -10.60
CA GLY A 201 2.96 15.91 -10.15
C GLY A 201 3.69 15.87 -8.80
N VAL A 202 4.13 14.71 -8.30
CA VAL A 202 4.90 14.63 -7.05
C VAL A 202 6.41 14.78 -7.26
N ASP A 203 6.92 14.66 -8.49
CA ASP A 203 8.37 14.65 -8.75
C ASP A 203 8.79 15.42 -10.02
N ALA A 204 8.14 16.55 -10.31
CA ALA A 204 8.70 17.57 -11.20
C ALA A 204 9.05 18.78 -10.34
N ASP A 205 10.27 18.83 -9.82
CA ASP A 205 11.11 20.04 -9.67
C ASP A 205 12.26 19.80 -8.68
N GLU A 206 13.30 19.09 -9.14
CA GLU A 206 14.67 19.33 -8.67
C GLU A 206 15.61 19.38 -9.89
N GLU A 207 15.37 20.30 -10.82
CA GLU A 207 16.47 20.84 -11.62
C GLU A 207 17.03 22.05 -10.88
N VAL A 208 17.96 21.76 -9.97
CA VAL A 208 18.83 22.79 -9.40
C VAL A 208 19.80 23.22 -10.50
N ASP A 209 19.65 24.47 -10.91
CA ASP A 209 20.63 25.26 -11.66
C ASP A 209 22.06 24.96 -11.20
N ALA A 210 22.88 24.45 -12.11
CA ALA A 210 24.32 24.44 -11.98
C ALA A 210 24.99 24.52 -13.37
N ASP A 211 25.17 25.77 -13.79
CA ASP A 211 26.29 26.32 -14.55
C ASP A 211 26.85 25.51 -15.74
N SER A 212 26.53 26.07 -16.91
CA SER A 212 27.25 25.91 -18.16
C SER A 212 28.75 26.27 -18.05
N GLU A 213 29.63 25.32 -18.38
CA GLU A 213 30.94 25.61 -18.96
C GLU A 213 31.10 24.79 -20.25
N THR A 214 31.00 25.43 -21.42
CA THR A 214 32.07 25.96 -22.29
C THR A 214 32.75 24.88 -23.16
N ASP A 215 32.47 24.95 -24.47
CA ASP A 215 33.43 24.86 -25.59
C ASP A 215 32.62 24.74 -26.92
N ALA A 216 32.89 25.40 -28.04
CA ALA A 216 33.76 26.51 -28.41
C ALA A 216 33.40 26.89 -29.88
N GLU A 217 33.76 28.14 -30.27
CA GLU A 217 33.98 28.66 -31.65
C GLU A 217 32.74 28.89 -32.56
N ALA A 218 32.63 29.92 -33.41
CA ALA A 218 33.33 31.20 -33.63
C ALA A 218 32.56 31.96 -34.75
N GLU A 219 32.53 33.29 -34.64
CA GLU A 219 32.52 34.31 -35.71
C GLU A 219 31.30 34.47 -36.66
N GLY A 220 30.80 35.71 -36.81
CA GLY A 220 30.19 36.15 -38.07
C GLY A 220 29.11 37.24 -38.11
N ASP A 221 29.46 38.46 -37.70
CA ASP A 221 29.13 39.75 -38.35
C ASP A 221 27.68 40.32 -38.47
N VAL A 222 27.66 41.64 -38.65
CA VAL A 222 26.64 42.67 -38.40
C VAL A 222 25.50 42.87 -39.42
N ASP A 223 24.44 43.53 -38.90
CA ASP A 223 23.68 44.68 -39.46
C ASP A 223 22.31 44.52 -40.17
N ALA A 224 21.41 45.42 -39.74
CA ALA A 224 20.36 46.13 -40.47
C ALA A 224 18.94 45.54 -40.73
N ALA A 225 17.98 46.10 -39.97
CA ALA A 225 16.76 46.81 -40.43
C ALA A 225 15.55 46.08 -41.06
N ALA A 226 14.38 46.55 -40.59
CA ALA A 226 13.07 46.72 -41.24
C ALA A 226 11.98 45.66 -41.06
N ASP A 227 10.93 46.09 -40.33
CA ASP A 227 9.49 45.97 -40.60
C ASP A 227 8.92 44.64 -41.12
N THR A 228 8.08 43.98 -40.31
CA THR A 228 6.61 43.87 -40.51
C THR A 228 5.99 42.86 -39.52
N SER A 229 5.14 43.34 -38.61
CA SER A 229 4.03 42.57 -38.02
C SER A 229 2.83 42.65 -39.01
N PRO A 230 1.82 41.73 -39.03
CA PRO A 230 1.19 41.15 -37.84
C PRO A 230 0.70 39.67 -37.94
N ASP A 231 0.17 39.21 -36.81
CA ASP A 231 -0.79 38.11 -36.59
C ASP A 231 -0.30 36.66 -36.59
N ALA A 232 -0.11 36.11 -35.39
CA ALA A 232 -0.92 34.99 -34.88
C ALA A 232 -0.51 34.66 -33.43
N ASP A 233 -1.31 35.14 -32.48
CA ASP A 233 -1.31 34.69 -31.09
C ASP A 233 -1.66 33.20 -31.02
N ALA A 234 -0.66 32.37 -30.72
CA ALA A 234 -0.84 30.99 -30.24
C ALA A 234 0.38 30.61 -29.40
N ALA A 235 0.70 31.41 -28.39
CA ALA A 235 1.49 30.91 -27.27
C ALA A 235 0.55 30.00 -26.47
N GLY A 236 0.71 28.69 -26.65
CA GLY A 236 0.08 27.70 -25.80
C GLY A 236 0.50 27.99 -24.36
N GLU A 237 -0.48 28.30 -23.52
CA GLU A 237 -0.33 28.31 -22.08
C GLU A 237 0.19 26.92 -21.69
N VAL A 238 1.45 26.88 -21.26
CA VAL A 238 2.01 25.76 -20.51
C VAL A 238 1.11 25.63 -19.27
N PRO A 239 0.49 24.47 -18.99
CA PRO A 239 -0.31 24.33 -17.78
C PRO A 239 0.60 24.57 -16.57
N ASP A 240 0.22 25.53 -15.72
CA ASP A 240 0.88 25.75 -14.43
C ASP A 240 0.85 24.42 -13.65
N SER A 241 2.03 23.97 -13.20
CA SER A 241 2.18 22.82 -12.30
C SER A 241 1.35 23.05 -11.03
N PRO A 242 0.55 22.09 -10.55
CA PRO A 242 -0.30 22.29 -9.39
C PRO A 242 0.53 22.54 -8.12
N GLU A 243 0.24 23.61 -7.38
CA GLU A 243 0.92 23.90 -6.13
C GLU A 243 0.66 22.76 -5.11
N PRO A 244 1.54 22.55 -4.09
CA PRO A 244 1.40 21.48 -3.11
C PRO A 244 0.08 21.43 -2.30
N GLY A 245 -0.79 22.44 -2.46
CA GLY A 245 -2.13 22.55 -1.91
C GLY A 245 -3.29 22.20 -2.85
N ASP A 246 -3.03 21.90 -4.12
CA ASP A 246 -4.06 21.58 -5.14
C ASP A 246 -4.37 20.09 -5.28
N ARG A 247 -3.59 19.20 -4.66
CA ARG A 247 -3.88 17.75 -4.69
C ARG A 247 -5.21 17.46 -4.00
N ASP A 248 -6.21 16.97 -4.72
CA ASP A 248 -7.54 16.71 -4.15
C ASP A 248 -7.68 15.33 -3.48
N ALA A 249 -6.69 14.44 -3.65
CA ALA A 249 -6.61 13.13 -3.00
C ALA A 249 -5.17 12.66 -2.73
N PHE A 250 -4.99 11.76 -1.76
CA PHE A 250 -3.76 10.98 -1.58
C PHE A 250 -3.96 9.52 -2.01
N PHE A 251 -2.92 8.90 -2.54
CA PHE A 251 -2.92 7.50 -2.94
C PHE A 251 -1.92 6.71 -2.09
N ILE A 252 -2.35 5.57 -1.54
CA ILE A 252 -1.49 4.68 -0.74
C ILE A 252 -1.67 3.24 -1.23
N GLY A 253 -0.59 2.49 -1.40
CA GLY A 253 -0.67 1.09 -1.81
C GLY A 253 -1.41 0.24 -0.78
N LEU A 254 -2.31 -0.64 -1.22
CA LEU A 254 -2.99 -1.59 -0.32
C LEU A 254 -1.97 -2.43 0.47
N GLY A 255 -0.87 -2.80 -0.18
CA GLY A 255 0.24 -3.55 0.42
C GLY A 255 0.79 -2.92 1.70
N ASP A 256 0.83 -1.58 1.78
CA ASP A 256 1.36 -0.86 2.94
C ASP A 256 0.51 -1.04 4.20
N ALA A 257 -0.80 -1.23 4.03
CA ALA A 257 -1.69 -1.59 5.13
C ALA A 257 -1.64 -3.10 5.44
N VAL A 258 -1.50 -3.95 4.42
CA VAL A 258 -1.55 -5.40 4.55
C VAL A 258 -0.30 -5.99 5.18
N ILE A 259 0.89 -5.64 4.68
CA ILE A 259 2.17 -6.24 5.08
C ILE A 259 2.44 -6.12 6.59
N PRO A 260 2.40 -4.94 7.23
CA PRO A 260 2.57 -4.85 8.68
C PRO A 260 1.46 -5.58 9.46
N THR A 261 0.24 -5.66 8.90
CA THR A 261 -0.88 -6.39 9.49
C THR A 261 -0.68 -7.90 9.49
N VAL A 262 0.11 -8.45 8.56
CA VAL A 262 0.52 -9.87 8.59
C VAL A 262 1.23 -10.20 9.91
N LEU A 263 2.16 -9.36 10.37
CA LEU A 263 2.85 -9.57 11.65
C LEU A 263 1.88 -9.44 12.84
N ILE A 264 0.93 -8.50 12.77
CA ILE A 264 -0.10 -8.31 13.81
C ILE A 264 -0.96 -9.58 13.95
N ALA A 265 -1.46 -10.12 12.84
CA ALA A 265 -2.26 -11.34 12.81
C ALA A 265 -1.44 -12.59 13.17
N SER A 266 -0.18 -12.66 12.74
CA SER A 266 0.77 -13.71 13.12
C SER A 266 1.06 -13.70 14.62
N ALA A 267 1.31 -12.51 15.20
CA ALA A 267 1.51 -12.35 16.63
C ALA A 267 0.28 -12.78 17.44
N ALA A 268 -0.93 -12.42 16.98
CA ALA A 268 -2.18 -12.86 17.61
C ALA A 268 -2.36 -14.39 17.59
N THR A 269 -1.86 -15.04 16.54
CA THR A 269 -2.02 -16.49 16.33
C THR A 269 -0.94 -17.32 17.05
N PHE A 270 0.32 -16.91 16.93
CA PHE A 270 1.49 -17.73 17.27
C PHE A 270 2.26 -17.25 18.50
N SER A 271 2.05 -16.02 18.98
CA SER A 271 2.75 -15.55 20.17
C SER A 271 2.27 -16.30 21.42
N PRO A 272 3.18 -16.72 22.32
CA PRO A 272 2.81 -17.37 23.57
C PRO A 272 2.22 -16.40 24.62
N ALA A 273 2.20 -15.10 24.33
CA ALA A 273 1.66 -14.09 25.22
C ALA A 273 0.16 -14.32 25.51
N ALA A 274 -0.25 -14.04 26.75
CA ALA A 274 -1.64 -14.16 27.15
C ALA A 274 -2.57 -13.24 26.31
N ASN A 275 -3.72 -13.78 25.93
CA ASN A 275 -4.78 -13.01 25.29
C ASN A 275 -5.36 -11.97 26.25
N LEU A 276 -5.68 -10.77 25.74
CA LEU A 276 -6.26 -9.66 26.52
C LEU A 276 -7.76 -9.83 26.78
N ALA A 277 -8.37 -10.95 26.37
CA ALA A 277 -9.79 -11.25 26.52
C ALA A 277 -10.72 -10.16 25.95
N VAL A 278 -10.31 -9.52 24.85
CA VAL A 278 -11.18 -8.60 24.11
C VAL A 278 -12.22 -9.44 23.37
N PRO A 279 -13.54 -9.21 23.58
CA PRO A 279 -14.57 -9.96 22.87
C PRO A 279 -14.38 -9.85 21.35
N LEU A 280 -14.49 -10.99 20.65
CA LEU A 280 -14.35 -11.12 19.19
C LEU A 280 -12.96 -10.81 18.62
N LEU A 281 -12.00 -10.34 19.43
CA LEU A 281 -10.64 -10.04 18.99
C LEU A 281 -9.67 -10.90 19.80
N GLY A 282 -9.08 -11.91 19.15
CA GLY A 282 -8.03 -12.77 19.70
C GLY A 282 -6.69 -12.04 19.88
N VAL A 283 -6.71 -10.85 20.47
CA VAL A 283 -5.55 -9.95 20.55
C VAL A 283 -4.76 -10.18 21.83
N ASN A 284 -3.44 -10.22 21.70
CA ASN A 284 -2.48 -10.24 22.78
C ASN A 284 -1.64 -8.96 22.81
N LEU A 285 -0.83 -8.76 23.85
CA LEU A 285 -0.06 -7.53 24.03
C LEU A 285 0.95 -7.29 22.88
N PRO A 286 1.67 -8.31 22.35
CA PRO A 286 2.53 -8.15 21.18
C PRO A 286 1.79 -7.65 19.94
N ALA A 287 0.65 -8.25 19.60
CA ALA A 287 -0.16 -7.83 18.45
C ALA A 287 -0.68 -6.40 18.62
N LEU A 288 -1.16 -6.04 19.83
CA LEU A 288 -1.65 -4.69 20.12
C LEU A 288 -0.54 -3.64 19.99
N LEU A 289 0.65 -3.88 20.53
CA LEU A 289 1.74 -2.92 20.40
C LEU A 289 2.30 -2.88 18.98
N ALA A 290 2.25 -3.98 18.22
CA ALA A 290 2.54 -3.96 16.79
C ALA A 290 1.57 -3.04 16.01
N MET A 291 0.26 -3.12 16.28
CA MET A 291 -0.74 -2.18 15.72
C MET A 291 -0.39 -0.73 16.03
N VAL A 292 -0.14 -0.41 17.31
CA VAL A 292 0.24 0.94 17.74
C VAL A 292 1.54 1.39 17.07
N GLY A 293 2.51 0.48 16.93
CA GLY A 293 3.77 0.74 16.25
C GLY A 293 3.59 1.07 14.77
N THR A 294 2.77 0.30 14.04
CA THR A 294 2.42 0.58 12.63
C THR A 294 1.75 1.95 12.48
N LEU A 295 0.79 2.28 13.35
CA LEU A 295 0.13 3.59 13.32
C LEU A 295 1.08 4.73 13.68
N GLY A 296 2.01 4.50 14.61
CA GLY A 296 3.09 5.45 14.91
C GLY A 296 3.99 5.70 13.71
N GLY A 297 4.39 4.62 13.02
CA GLY A 297 5.16 4.69 11.76
C GLY A 297 4.40 5.45 10.67
N LEU A 298 3.11 5.16 10.51
CA LEU A 298 2.22 5.85 9.57
C LEU A 298 2.11 7.35 9.87
N LEU A 299 1.96 7.74 11.13
CA LEU A 299 1.88 9.15 11.52
C LEU A 299 3.19 9.90 11.22
N VAL A 300 4.34 9.25 11.40
CA VAL A 300 5.65 9.81 11.02
C VAL A 300 5.74 9.95 9.50
N LEU A 301 5.33 8.92 8.75
CA LEU A 301 5.31 8.93 7.29
C LEU A 301 4.43 10.07 6.76
N MET A 302 3.18 10.16 7.24
CA MET A 302 2.24 11.21 6.82
C MET A 302 2.76 12.60 7.16
N ARG A 303 3.46 12.77 8.29
CA ARG A 303 4.10 14.04 8.64
C ARG A 303 5.20 14.43 7.65
N TRP A 304 5.91 13.47 7.07
CA TRP A 304 6.93 13.72 6.05
C TRP A 304 6.32 13.97 4.68
N VAL A 305 5.27 13.23 4.31
CA VAL A 305 4.50 13.43 3.07
C VAL A 305 3.90 14.84 3.02
N ILE A 306 3.29 15.30 4.12
CA ILE A 306 2.76 16.68 4.23
C ILE A 306 3.86 17.74 4.08
N ARG A 307 5.13 17.39 4.35
CA ARG A 307 6.28 18.29 4.16
C ARG A 307 6.89 18.20 2.75
N GLY A 308 6.24 17.50 1.82
CA GLY A 308 6.66 17.43 0.42
C GLY A 308 7.91 16.60 0.16
N ARG A 309 8.20 15.60 1.00
CA ARG A 309 9.38 14.75 0.82
C ARG A 309 8.96 13.32 0.49
N ALA A 310 9.37 12.80 -0.67
CA ALA A 310 9.25 11.38 -1.00
C ALA A 310 10.03 10.53 0.02
N HIS A 311 9.40 9.48 0.56
CA HIS A 311 10.00 8.59 1.54
C HIS A 311 9.53 7.15 1.32
N ALA A 312 10.42 6.21 1.63
CA ALA A 312 10.08 4.80 1.68
C ALA A 312 9.03 4.55 2.79
N GLY A 313 7.87 4.04 2.41
CA GLY A 313 6.75 3.81 3.31
C GLY A 313 6.96 2.60 4.22
N LEU A 314 7.35 1.45 3.63
CA LEU A 314 7.45 0.18 4.33
C LEU A 314 8.49 0.18 5.46
N PRO A 315 9.65 0.86 5.39
CA PRO A 315 10.58 0.97 6.52
C PRO A 315 9.94 1.51 7.78
N LEU A 316 9.13 2.57 7.68
CA LEU A 316 8.46 3.15 8.84
C LEU A 316 7.32 2.28 9.34
N LEU A 317 6.51 1.74 8.42
CA LEU A 317 5.34 0.94 8.77
C LEU A 317 5.73 -0.42 9.35
N ASN A 318 6.59 -1.16 8.65
CA ASN A 318 7.10 -2.46 9.08
C ASN A 318 8.05 -2.32 10.26
N GLY A 319 8.93 -1.30 10.26
CA GLY A 319 9.81 -1.02 11.38
C GLY A 319 9.04 -0.68 12.65
N GLY A 320 7.98 0.13 12.52
CA GLY A 320 7.03 0.40 13.60
C GLY A 320 6.33 -0.86 14.10
N ALA A 321 5.81 -1.69 13.19
CA ALA A 321 5.16 -2.96 13.53
C ALA A 321 6.11 -3.91 14.30
N ILE A 322 7.32 -4.12 13.77
CA ILE A 322 8.35 -4.98 14.39
C ILE A 322 8.77 -4.42 15.75
N GLY A 323 9.05 -3.11 15.84
CA GLY A 323 9.42 -2.47 17.10
C GLY A 323 8.33 -2.59 18.15
N GLY A 324 7.08 -2.32 17.78
CA GLY A 324 5.91 -2.50 18.64
C GLY A 324 5.73 -3.94 19.10
N TYR A 325 5.83 -4.90 18.17
CA TYR A 325 5.75 -6.33 18.45
C TYR A 325 6.81 -6.79 19.47
N LEU A 326 8.07 -6.40 19.26
CA LEU A 326 9.18 -6.81 20.14
C LEU A 326 9.05 -6.19 21.54
N ILE A 327 8.68 -4.90 21.61
CA ILE A 327 8.40 -4.22 22.89
C ILE A 327 7.24 -4.91 23.61
N GLY A 328 6.17 -5.25 22.89
CA GLY A 328 5.00 -5.95 23.45
C GLY A 328 5.32 -7.36 23.92
N SER A 329 6.19 -8.07 23.21
CA SER A 329 6.67 -9.40 23.59
C SER A 329 7.47 -9.36 24.89
N ILE A 330 8.43 -8.43 24.99
CA ILE A 330 9.23 -8.24 26.21
C ILE A 330 8.34 -7.82 27.39
N ALA A 331 7.42 -6.89 27.16
CA ALA A 331 6.47 -6.43 28.19
C ALA A 331 5.52 -7.55 28.66
N ALA A 332 5.17 -8.50 27.78
CA ALA A 332 4.38 -9.67 28.12
C ALA A 332 5.19 -10.78 28.80
N GLY A 333 6.51 -10.61 28.96
CA GLY A 333 7.40 -11.61 29.55
C GLY A 333 7.84 -12.72 28.59
N VAL A 334 7.63 -12.55 27.29
CA VAL A 334 8.06 -13.52 26.27
C VAL A 334 9.57 -13.37 26.04
N PRO A 335 10.37 -14.46 26.18
CA PRO A 335 11.79 -14.44 25.88
C PRO A 335 12.05 -14.04 24.42
N LEU A 336 13.14 -13.29 24.17
CA LEU A 336 13.43 -12.79 22.83
C LEU A 336 13.61 -13.92 21.79
N LEU A 337 14.15 -15.07 22.18
CA LEU A 337 14.27 -16.24 21.30
C LEU A 337 12.91 -16.79 20.86
N GLU A 338 11.91 -16.79 21.75
CA GLU A 338 10.54 -17.18 21.42
C GLU A 338 9.86 -16.10 20.57
N ALA A 339 10.04 -14.82 20.94
CA ALA A 339 9.48 -13.70 20.19
C ALA A 339 10.01 -13.63 18.75
N LEU A 340 11.28 -14.00 18.52
CA LEU A 340 11.86 -14.08 17.18
C LEU A 340 11.47 -15.36 16.43
N GLY A 341 10.73 -16.30 17.05
CA GLY A 341 10.43 -17.60 16.48
C GLY A 341 11.66 -18.50 16.30
N LEU A 342 12.75 -18.22 17.04
CA LEU A 342 14.00 -18.97 16.95
C LEU A 342 14.07 -20.12 17.96
N ALA A 343 13.23 -20.12 18.99
CA ALA A 343 13.20 -21.16 20.02
C ALA A 343 12.94 -22.58 19.48
N THR A 344 12.33 -22.72 18.29
CA THR A 344 12.07 -24.02 17.65
C THR A 344 13.31 -24.63 16.98
N PHE A 345 14.41 -23.88 16.85
CA PHE A 345 15.66 -24.30 16.20
C PHE A 345 16.79 -24.64 17.19
N PHE A 346 16.59 -24.43 18.49
CA PHE A 346 17.57 -24.67 19.56
C PHE A 346 17.01 -25.62 20.61
#